data_AF-A0A965B136-F1
#
_entry.id   AF-A0A965B136-F1
#
_cell.length_a   1.000
_cell.length_b   1.000
_cell.length_c   1.000
_cell.angle_alpha   90.00
_cell.angle_beta   90.00
_cell.angle_gamma   90.00
#
_symmetry.space_group_name_H-M   'P 1'
#
loop_
_entity.id
_entity.type
_entity.pdbx_description
1 polymer ?
#
loop_
_entity_poly.entity_id
_entity_poly.type
_entity_poly.pdbx_seq_one_letter_code
_entity_poly.pdbx_strand_id
1 'polypeptide(L)'
;VVLRIGNTPGALVAAMNEFGIRDIDLTRIESRPTRTEMGTYIFFLDCVGHIDDSAVAEALKALYRRCADVRYLGSWPTGSAAGTLPPRVDEADRWLAQLREGKR
;
A
#
# COMPACT_ATOMS: atom_id res chain seq x y z
N VAL A 1 -7.52 -3.34 -0.32
CA VAL A 1 -7.63 -2.19 -1.27
C VAL A 1 -7.91 -2.71 -2.68
N VAL A 2 -8.61 -1.95 -3.53
CA VAL A 2 -8.78 -2.27 -4.96
C VAL A 2 -8.02 -1.24 -5.79
N LEU A 3 -7.25 -1.71 -6.77
CA LEU A 3 -6.46 -0.86 -7.66
C LEU A 3 -6.90 -1.05 -9.10
N ARG A 4 -7.03 0.05 -9.84
CA ARG A 4 -7.02 0.05 -11.31
C ARG A 4 -5.69 0.59 -11.77
N ILE A 5 -4.91 -0.24 -12.44
CA ILE A 5 -3.54 0.09 -12.86
C ILE A 5 -3.54 0.36 -14.36
N GLY A 6 -2.73 1.31 -14.82
CA GLY A 6 -2.55 1.58 -16.24
C GLY A 6 -1.99 0.36 -16.97
N ASN A 7 -2.43 0.12 -18.22
CA ASN A 7 -1.93 -0.97 -19.04
C ASN A 7 -0.59 -0.58 -19.72
N THR A 8 0.46 -0.45 -18.90
CA THR A 8 1.82 -0.15 -19.36
C THR A 8 2.83 -1.10 -18.71
N PRO A 9 3.96 -1.40 -19.38
CA PRO A 9 4.99 -2.26 -18.82
C PRO A 9 5.45 -1.80 -17.43
N GLY A 10 5.53 -2.74 -16.49
CA GLY A 10 6.02 -2.48 -15.13
C GLY A 10 5.02 -1.80 -14.19
N ALA A 11 3.83 -1.41 -14.64
CA ALA A 11 2.87 -0.69 -13.81
C ALA A 11 2.41 -1.50 -12.57
N LEU A 12 2.23 -2.82 -12.72
CA LEU A 12 1.91 -3.70 -11.59
C LEU A 12 3.07 -3.78 -10.59
N VAL A 13 4.31 -3.96 -11.07
CA VAL A 13 5.50 -4.01 -10.22
C VAL A 13 5.67 -2.70 -9.45
N ALA A 14 5.49 -1.56 -10.12
CA ALA A 14 5.56 -0.25 -9.48
C ALA A 14 4.51 -0.10 -8.36
N ALA A 15 3.29 -0.61 -8.55
CA ALA A 15 2.26 -0.60 -7.52
C ALA A 15 2.60 -1.55 -6.35
N MET A 16 3.04 -2.78 -6.63
CA MET A 16 3.41 -3.73 -5.57
C MET A 16 4.63 -3.25 -4.77
N ASN A 17 5.57 -2.57 -5.42
CA ASN A 17 6.73 -1.99 -4.77
C ASN A 17 6.36 -0.98 -3.68
N GLU A 18 5.24 -0.27 -3.78
CA GLU A 18 4.83 0.65 -2.71
C GLU A 18 4.53 -0.06 -1.38
N PHE A 19 4.16 -1.35 -1.42
CA PHE A 19 4.06 -2.19 -0.22
C PHE A 19 5.43 -2.74 0.19
N GLY A 20 6.17 -3.33 -0.76
CA GLY A 20 7.44 -4.00 -0.50
C GLY A 20 8.52 -3.08 0.09
N ILE A 21 8.66 -1.85 -0.42
CA ILE A 21 9.68 -0.91 0.10
C ILE A 21 9.38 -0.37 1.51
N ARG A 22 8.17 -0.63 2.02
CA ARG A 22 7.72 -0.22 3.36
C ARG A 22 7.54 -1.42 4.30
N ASP A 23 8.03 -2.58 3.89
CA ASP A 23 7.90 -3.85 4.63
C ASP A 23 6.44 -4.19 4.99
N ILE A 24 5.50 -3.87 4.10
CA ILE A 24 4.09 -4.22 4.26
C ILE A 24 3.85 -5.56 3.59
N ASP A 25 3.47 -6.55 4.39
CA ASP A 25 3.16 -7.89 3.89
C ASP A 25 1.81 -7.93 3.16
N LEU A 26 1.78 -8.59 2.00
CA LEU A 26 0.58 -8.79 1.20
C LEU A 26 0.06 -10.21 1.42
N THR A 27 -1.13 -10.33 2.01
CA THR A 27 -1.75 -11.62 2.29
C THR A 27 -2.55 -12.16 1.11
N ARG A 28 -2.94 -11.27 0.17
CA ARG A 28 -3.67 -11.65 -1.04
C ARG A 28 -3.42 -10.68 -2.18
N ILE A 29 -3.23 -11.23 -3.36
CA ILE A 29 -3.18 -10.50 -4.63
C ILE A 29 -4.04 -11.27 -5.64
N GLU A 30 -5.14 -10.68 -6.08
CA GLU A 30 -5.99 -11.24 -7.13
C GLU A 30 -6.20 -10.23 -8.25
N SER A 31 -6.16 -10.69 -9.49
CA SER A 31 -6.51 -9.87 -10.65
C SER A 31 -7.85 -10.29 -11.25
N ARG A 32 -8.62 -9.33 -11.74
CA ARG A 32 -9.84 -9.57 -12.51
C ARG A 32 -9.87 -8.66 -13.74
N PRO A 33 -10.26 -9.15 -14.93
CA PRO A 33 -10.43 -8.29 -16.10
C PRO A 33 -11.61 -7.33 -15.87
N THR A 34 -11.44 -6.07 -16.28
CA THR A 34 -12.46 -5.01 -16.14
C THR A 34 -13.70 -5.23 -17.02
N ARG A 35 -13.57 -6.05 -18.08
CA ARG A 35 -14.54 -6.20 -19.18
C ARG A 35 -14.85 -4.91 -19.96
N THR A 36 -14.12 -3.82 -19.73
CA THR A 36 -14.29 -2.55 -20.45
C THR A 36 -13.38 -2.49 -21.68
N GLU A 37 -12.12 -2.90 -21.52
CA GLU A 37 -11.10 -2.87 -22.57
C GLU A 37 -10.18 -4.09 -22.44
N MET A 38 -9.72 -4.63 -23.58
CA MET A 38 -8.80 -5.77 -23.58
C MET A 38 -7.49 -5.40 -22.86
N GLY A 39 -7.02 -6.29 -21.99
CA GLY A 39 -5.76 -6.09 -21.26
C GLY A 39 -5.84 -5.13 -20.06
N THR A 40 -7.04 -4.67 -19.68
CA THR A 40 -7.21 -3.86 -18.47
C THR A 40 -7.73 -4.72 -17.31
N TYR A 41 -7.14 -4.50 -16.12
CA TYR A 41 -7.38 -5.30 -14.94
C TYR A 41 -7.66 -4.41 -13.72
N ILE A 42 -8.48 -4.93 -12.82
CA ILE A 42 -8.54 -4.49 -11.44
C ILE A 42 -7.82 -5.51 -10.56
N PHE A 43 -7.10 -5.00 -9.56
CA PHE A 43 -6.36 -5.82 -8.59
C PHE A 43 -6.99 -5.66 -7.22
N PHE A 44 -7.28 -6.78 -6.57
CA PHE A 44 -7.72 -6.85 -5.18
C PHE A 44 -6.53 -7.25 -4.34
N LEU A 45 -6.19 -6.40 -3.37
CA LEU A 45 -5.06 -6.61 -2.49
C LEU A 45 -5.53 -6.61 -1.04
N ASP A 46 -5.05 -7.58 -0.27
CA ASP A 46 -5.12 -7.55 1.19
C ASP A 46 -3.69 -7.48 1.73
N CYS A 47 -3.50 -6.70 2.79
CA CYS A 47 -2.21 -6.46 3.42
C CYS A 47 -2.32 -6.49 4.94
N VAL A 48 -1.22 -6.80 5.61
CA VAL A 48 -1.13 -6.69 7.06
C VAL A 48 -0.93 -5.22 7.44
N GLY A 49 -1.79 -4.70 8.32
CA GLY A 49 -1.69 -3.34 8.85
C GLY A 49 -3.04 -2.60 8.91
N HIS A 50 -3.00 -1.43 9.50
CA HIS A 50 -4.11 -0.49 9.65
C HIS A 50 -3.85 0.80 8.86
N ILE A 51 -4.89 1.51 8.48
CA ILE A 51 -4.75 2.82 7.81
C ILE A 51 -4.01 3.87 8.67
N ASP A 52 -4.01 3.68 9.99
CA ASP A 52 -3.31 4.54 10.94
C ASP A 52 -1.81 4.20 11.06
N ASP A 53 -1.37 3.05 10.53
CA ASP A 53 0.04 2.75 10.41
C ASP A 53 0.63 3.64 9.32
N SER A 54 1.61 4.47 9.66
CA SER A 54 2.18 5.45 8.73
C SER A 54 2.78 4.77 7.49
N ALA A 55 3.34 3.58 7.60
CA ALA A 55 3.78 2.78 6.45
C ALA A 55 2.62 2.52 5.46
N VAL A 56 1.46 2.05 5.96
CA VAL A 56 0.28 1.76 5.14
C VAL A 56 -0.32 3.04 4.57
N ALA A 57 -0.41 4.10 5.38
CA ALA A 57 -0.90 5.40 4.92
C ALA A 57 -0.04 5.96 3.77
N GLU A 58 1.29 5.89 3.88
CA GLU A 58 2.20 6.35 2.84
C GLU A 58 2.14 5.48 1.57
N ALA A 59 1.95 4.16 1.71
CA ALA A 59 1.71 3.27 0.57
C ALA A 59 0.43 3.68 -0.19
N LEU A 60 -0.69 3.90 0.53
CA LEU A 60 -1.96 4.33 -0.08
C LEU A 60 -1.83 5.69 -0.78
N LYS A 61 -1.14 6.67 -0.17
CA LYS A 61 -0.86 7.97 -0.81
C LYS A 61 -0.05 7.80 -2.10
N ALA A 62 0.95 6.93 -2.10
CA ALA A 62 1.77 6.69 -3.27
C ALA A 62 1.01 5.97 -4.39
N LEU A 63 0.20 4.96 -4.05
CA LEU A 63 -0.69 4.29 -4.98
C LEU A 63 -1.69 5.26 -5.62
N TYR A 64 -2.29 6.17 -4.84
CA TYR A 64 -3.22 7.17 -5.35
C TYR A 64 -2.59 8.06 -6.43
N ARG A 65 -1.29 8.37 -6.33
CA ARG A 65 -0.57 9.15 -7.34
C ARG A 65 -0.21 8.37 -8.60
N ARG A 66 -0.12 7.04 -8.52
CA ARG A 66 0.40 6.18 -9.61
C ARG A 66 -0.69 5.42 -10.36
N CYS A 67 -1.70 4.94 -9.63
CA CYS A 67 -2.76 4.12 -10.19
C CYS A 67 -3.84 5.00 -10.83
N ALA A 68 -4.54 4.45 -11.81
CA ALA A 68 -5.67 5.12 -12.46
C ALA A 68 -6.89 5.23 -11.54
N ASP A 69 -6.99 4.35 -10.55
CA ASP A 69 -7.95 4.44 -9.45
C ASP A 69 -7.46 3.63 -8.24
N VAL A 70 -7.80 4.09 -7.03
CA VAL A 70 -7.53 3.41 -5.77
C VAL A 70 -8.77 3.49 -4.89
N ARG A 71 -9.32 2.34 -4.53
CA ARG A 71 -10.44 2.23 -3.61
C ARG A 71 -10.03 1.55 -2.31
N TYR A 72 -10.03 2.31 -1.23
CA TYR A 72 -9.89 1.77 0.11
C TYR A 72 -11.16 1.01 0.52
N LEU A 73 -11.00 -0.17 1.13
CA LEU A 73 -12.11 -1.04 1.53
C LEU A 73 -12.28 -1.14 3.06
N GLY A 74 -11.46 -0.41 3.83
CA GLY A 74 -11.41 -0.52 5.28
C GLY A 74 -10.18 -1.27 5.78
N SER A 75 -9.99 -1.19 7.10
CA SER A 75 -9.06 -1.96 7.90
C SER A 75 -9.88 -2.62 8.99
N TRP A 76 -9.62 -3.89 9.28
CA TRP A 76 -10.42 -4.67 10.20
C TRP A 76 -9.53 -5.57 11.07
N PRO A 77 -9.93 -5.85 12.33
CA PRO A 77 -9.16 -6.72 13.19
C PRO A 77 -9.15 -8.15 12.65
N THR A 78 -8.00 -8.81 12.74
CA THR A 78 -7.84 -10.23 12.43
C THR A 78 -7.49 -10.96 13.74
N GLY A 79 -8.08 -12.14 13.97
CA GLY A 79 -7.86 -12.89 15.22
C GLY A 79 -6.43 -13.43 15.37
N SER A 80 -5.78 -13.70 14.23
CA SER A 80 -4.35 -13.97 14.13
C SER A 80 -3.84 -13.13 12.96
N ALA A 81 -2.76 -12.39 13.14
CA ALA A 81 -2.10 -11.70 12.04
C ALA A 81 -1.47 -12.77 11.15
N ALA A 82 -2.05 -13.01 9.98
CA ALA A 82 -1.37 -13.76 8.93
C ALA A 82 -0.34 -12.80 8.31
N GLY A 83 0.93 -12.94 8.68
CA GLY A 83 2.02 -12.14 8.11
C GLY A 83 2.69 -11.18 9.09
N THR A 84 3.65 -10.41 8.58
CA THR A 84 4.47 -9.49 9.37
C THR A 84 3.77 -8.14 9.54
N LEU A 85 3.70 -7.64 10.78
CA LEU A 85 3.17 -6.31 11.05
C LEU A 85 4.06 -5.24 10.40
N PRO A 86 3.48 -4.14 9.86
CA PRO A 86 4.26 -3.03 9.35
C PRO A 86 5.28 -2.52 10.39
N PRO A 87 6.43 -2.00 9.95
CA PRO A 87 7.44 -1.46 10.86
C PRO A 87 6.87 -0.29 11.65
N ARG A 88 7.20 -0.22 12.94
CA ARG A 88 6.86 0.94 13.78
C ARG A 88 7.73 2.12 13.35
N VAL A 89 7.08 3.20 12.95
CA VAL A 89 7.74 4.40 12.42
C VAL A 89 8.10 5.40 13.54
N ASP A 90 7.98 4.98 14.79
CA ASP A 90 8.13 5.82 15.98
C ASP A 90 9.54 6.41 16.15
N GLU A 91 10.57 5.73 15.66
CA GLU A 91 11.94 6.23 15.67
C GLU A 91 12.20 7.25 14.55
N ALA A 92 11.83 6.91 13.30
CA ALA A 92 12.06 7.77 12.15
C ALA A 92 11.26 9.08 12.21
N ASP A 93 9.99 9.01 12.65
CA ASP A 93 9.14 10.20 12.82
C ASP A 93 9.67 11.11 13.93
N ARG A 94 10.18 10.52 15.02
CA ARG A 94 10.80 11.26 16.13
C ARG A 94 12.08 11.94 15.71
N TRP A 95 12.93 11.24 14.97
CA TRP A 95 14.16 11.81 14.39
C TRP A 95 13.84 12.98 13.45
N LEU A 96 12.85 12.82 12.56
CA LEU A 96 12.41 13.90 11.67
C LEU A 96 11.84 15.10 12.45
N ALA A 97 11.08 14.86 13.51
CA ALA A 97 10.58 15.92 14.38
C ALA A 97 11.73 16.69 15.06
N GLN A 98 12.74 15.98 15.57
CA GLN A 98 13.93 16.60 16.16
C GLN A 98 14.69 17.46 15.14
N LEU A 99 14.88 16.97 13.91
CA LEU A 99 15.50 17.75 12.84
C LEU A 99 14.74 19.03 12.50
N ARG A 100 13.41 18.98 12.46
CA ARG A 100 12.55 20.17 12.23
C ARG A 100 12.68 21.20 13.35
N GLU A 101 12.98 20.76 14.57
CA GLU A 101 13.26 21.60 15.73
C GLU A 101 14.73 22.08 15.80
N GLY A 102 15.57 21.67 14.84
CA GLY A 102 17.00 21.99 14.84
C GLY A 102 17.82 21.22 15.88
N LYS A 103 17.26 20.16 16.47
CA LYS A 103 17.94 19.26 17.40
C LYS A 103 18.63 18.15 16.59
N ARG A 104 19.89 17.86 16.92
CA ARG A 104 20.69 16.81 16.29
C ARG A 104 20.39 15.45 16.88
#